data_AF-A0AA35SSS1-F1
#
_entry.id   AF-A0AA35SSS1-F1
#
_cell.length_a   1.000
_cell.length_b   1.000
_cell.length_c   1.000
_cell.angle_alpha   90.00
_cell.angle_beta   90.00
_cell.angle_gamma   90.00
#
_symmetry.space_group_name_H-M   'P 1'
#
loop_
_entity.id
_entity.type
_entity.pdbx_description
1 polymer ?
#
loop_
_entity_poly.entity_id
_entity_poly.type
_entity_poly.pdbx_seq_one_letter_code
_entity_poly.pdbx_strand_id
1 'polypeptide(L)'
;YYGEAEKAAREAIELQRKTPFACHVMAHVIEETKEAGEGVEFLTGSRGDWSDTVYNNHLTWHLTLYHLELGDTEAVLNEYDTILVKSVTPDNRLGLLDASSLLWRLNLMGVDVGNRWQRITDSLRIHIGKHGSSWYDAHLMFSLCHGRLCEETARLALAREMVKSVEEYAKNGGSYDSSVSEMVGVPCCNALLAYGEEKYDEVVSLLVPLRYDLHRLGGSWAQRQVFNLTMIQAAVNARDIPMAMALVAELKAQKPQCRSLSSLFNSLKTTYDAKNTTPTDHTPSSPARKKPRTEQDNS
;
A
#
# COMPACT_ATOMS: atom_id res chain seq x y z
N TYR A 1 13.03 -4.49 -21.72
CA TYR A 1 13.00 -5.73 -20.93
C TYR A 1 11.64 -6.42 -20.91
N TYR A 2 10.51 -5.73 -20.64
CA TYR A 2 9.19 -6.41 -20.58
C TYR A 2 8.76 -7.13 -21.86
N GLY A 3 8.99 -6.56 -23.05
CA GLY A 3 8.64 -7.21 -24.31
C GLY A 3 9.40 -8.52 -24.57
N GLU A 4 10.67 -8.60 -24.16
CA GLU A 4 11.47 -9.82 -24.27
C GLU A 4 11.02 -10.88 -23.27
N ALA A 5 10.70 -10.47 -22.04
CA ALA A 5 10.15 -11.36 -21.01
C ALA A 5 8.77 -11.92 -21.41
N GLU A 6 7.91 -11.07 -21.99
CA GLU A 6 6.60 -11.49 -22.52
C GLU A 6 6.78 -12.55 -23.60
N LYS A 7 7.63 -12.29 -24.59
CA LYS A 7 7.90 -13.22 -25.69
C LYS A 7 8.40 -14.57 -25.17
N ALA A 8 9.43 -14.56 -24.32
CA ALA A 8 10.00 -15.79 -23.78
C ALA A 8 9.01 -16.59 -22.93
N ALA A 9 8.18 -15.91 -22.13
CA ALA A 9 7.17 -16.58 -21.32
C ALA A 9 6.05 -17.18 -22.18
N ARG A 10 5.60 -16.48 -23.23
CA ARG A 10 4.63 -17.02 -24.19
C ARG A 10 5.17 -18.25 -24.92
N GLU A 11 6.41 -18.18 -25.42
CA GLU A 11 7.08 -19.32 -26.06
C GLU A 11 7.16 -20.54 -25.11
N ALA A 12 7.48 -20.32 -23.83
CA ALA A 12 7.52 -21.40 -22.84
C ALA A 12 6.13 -22.04 -22.58
N ILE A 13 5.07 -21.22 -22.53
CA ILE A 13 3.69 -21.69 -22.35
C ILE A 13 3.21 -22.47 -23.58
N GLU A 14 3.58 -22.03 -24.79
CA GLU A 14 3.26 -22.72 -26.04
C GLU A 14 3.95 -24.09 -26.13
N LEU A 15 5.21 -24.19 -25.70
CA LEU A 15 5.96 -25.45 -25.67
C LEU A 15 5.43 -26.42 -24.62
N GLN A 16 5.08 -25.93 -23.44
CA GLN A 16 4.56 -26.73 -22.34
C GLN A 16 3.57 -25.90 -21.53
N ARG A 17 2.28 -26.21 -21.65
CA ARG A 17 1.20 -25.45 -20.99
C ARG A 17 1.39 -25.36 -19.47
N LYS A 18 1.74 -26.48 -18.82
CA LYS A 18 1.95 -26.55 -17.37
C LYS A 18 3.32 -26.00 -16.94
N THR A 19 3.54 -24.72 -17.20
CA THR A 19 4.76 -23.97 -16.86
C THR A 19 4.40 -22.80 -15.94
N PRO A 20 4.20 -23.02 -14.63
CA PRO A 20 3.71 -21.99 -13.70
C PRO A 20 4.69 -20.81 -13.56
N PHE A 21 5.99 -21.04 -13.73
CA PHE A 21 6.97 -19.96 -13.72
C PHE A 21 6.77 -18.99 -14.88
N ALA A 22 6.43 -19.48 -16.08
CA ALA A 22 6.13 -18.61 -17.23
C ALA A 22 4.81 -17.84 -17.00
N CYS A 23 3.81 -18.46 -16.37
CA CYS A 23 2.60 -17.76 -15.93
C CYS A 23 2.93 -16.64 -14.94
N HIS A 24 3.87 -16.87 -14.02
CA HIS A 24 4.33 -15.87 -13.07
C HIS A 24 5.09 -14.71 -13.74
N VAL A 25 5.95 -15.00 -14.71
CA VAL A 25 6.60 -13.96 -15.53
C VAL A 25 5.54 -13.13 -16.27
N MET A 26 4.55 -13.78 -16.88
CA MET A 26 3.44 -13.09 -17.54
C MET A 26 2.63 -12.22 -16.57
N ALA A 27 2.36 -12.69 -15.34
CA ALA A 27 1.70 -11.90 -14.32
C ALA A 27 2.49 -10.60 -14.02
N HIS A 28 3.81 -10.69 -13.88
CA HIS A 28 4.64 -9.49 -13.74
C HIS A 28 4.59 -8.58 -14.97
N VAL A 29 4.71 -9.12 -16.20
CA VAL A 29 4.64 -8.31 -17.42
C VAL A 29 3.31 -7.56 -17.50
N ILE A 30 2.21 -8.25 -17.26
CA ILE A 30 0.87 -7.68 -17.33
C ILE A 30 0.70 -6.59 -16.25
N GLU A 31 1.12 -6.87 -15.01
CA GLU A 31 1.03 -5.92 -13.89
C GLU A 31 1.69 -4.58 -14.21
N GLU A 32 2.81 -4.60 -14.94
CA GLU A 32 3.57 -3.39 -15.28
C GLU A 32 3.09 -2.72 -16.58
N THR A 33 2.58 -3.49 -17.54
CA THR A 33 2.41 -2.99 -18.94
C THR A 33 0.99 -3.03 -19.49
N LYS A 34 0.05 -3.71 -18.82
CA LYS A 34 -1.30 -3.97 -19.33
C LYS A 34 -2.38 -3.52 -18.34
N GLU A 35 -3.61 -3.40 -18.84
CA GLU A 35 -4.76 -3.13 -17.97
C GLU A 35 -5.06 -4.36 -17.11
N ALA A 36 -5.51 -4.16 -15.86
CA ALA A 36 -5.78 -5.26 -14.93
C ALA A 36 -6.78 -6.32 -15.48
N GLY A 37 -7.71 -5.92 -16.35
CA GLY A 37 -8.64 -6.85 -17.00
C GLY A 37 -7.93 -7.95 -17.80
N GLU A 38 -6.84 -7.62 -18.50
CA GLU A 38 -6.03 -8.61 -19.23
C GLU A 38 -5.36 -9.60 -18.26
N GLY A 39 -5.00 -9.15 -17.07
CA GLY A 39 -4.42 -9.99 -16.02
C GLY A 39 -5.41 -10.97 -15.40
N VAL A 40 -6.64 -10.52 -15.16
CA VAL A 40 -7.74 -11.40 -14.75
C VAL A 40 -7.98 -12.45 -15.82
N GLU A 41 -8.16 -12.05 -17.08
CA GLU A 41 -8.39 -12.98 -18.19
C GLU A 41 -7.28 -14.02 -18.31
N PHE A 42 -6.01 -13.57 -18.27
CA PHE A 42 -4.86 -14.46 -18.39
C PHE A 42 -4.75 -15.46 -17.23
N LEU A 43 -4.82 -15.00 -15.97
CA LEU A 43 -4.62 -15.89 -14.81
C LEU A 43 -5.82 -16.81 -14.57
N THR A 44 -7.05 -16.34 -14.82
CA THR A 44 -8.23 -17.20 -14.78
C THR A 44 -8.19 -18.24 -15.91
N GLY A 45 -7.85 -17.85 -17.14
CA GLY A 45 -7.77 -18.75 -18.29
C GLY A 45 -6.65 -19.80 -18.19
N SER A 46 -5.54 -19.44 -17.54
CA SER A 46 -4.41 -20.35 -17.29
C SER A 46 -4.50 -21.09 -15.95
N ARG A 47 -5.61 -20.97 -15.19
CA ARG A 47 -5.67 -21.48 -13.81
C ARG A 47 -5.32 -22.96 -13.67
N GLY A 48 -5.81 -23.79 -14.60
CA GLY A 48 -5.50 -25.22 -14.65
C GLY A 48 -4.02 -25.56 -14.88
N ASP A 49 -3.22 -24.60 -15.37
CA ASP A 49 -1.80 -24.77 -15.67
C ASP A 49 -0.91 -24.50 -14.44
N TRP A 50 -1.45 -23.91 -13.36
CA TRP A 50 -0.66 -23.53 -12.18
C TRP A 50 -1.30 -23.78 -10.81
N SER A 51 -2.61 -24.01 -10.73
CA SER A 51 -3.34 -24.09 -9.44
C SER A 51 -2.98 -25.30 -8.57
N ASP A 52 -2.41 -26.36 -9.15
CA ASP A 52 -1.94 -27.54 -8.41
C ASP A 52 -0.42 -27.53 -8.15
N THR A 53 0.23 -26.38 -8.37
CA THR A 53 1.67 -26.20 -8.21
C THR A 53 2.00 -25.34 -6.99
N VAL A 54 3.29 -25.25 -6.65
CA VAL A 54 3.79 -24.37 -5.58
C VAL A 54 3.51 -22.88 -5.84
N TYR A 55 3.20 -22.50 -7.09
CA TYR A 55 2.85 -21.13 -7.45
C TYR A 55 1.37 -20.78 -7.18
N ASN A 56 0.52 -21.74 -6.81
CA ASN A 56 -0.91 -21.51 -6.63
C ASN A 56 -1.20 -20.30 -5.72
N ASN A 57 -0.53 -20.23 -4.57
CA ASN A 57 -0.69 -19.11 -3.66
C ASN A 57 -0.30 -17.78 -4.30
N HIS A 58 0.90 -17.72 -4.89
CA HIS A 58 1.48 -16.46 -5.36
C HIS A 58 0.81 -15.95 -6.65
N LEU A 59 0.44 -16.84 -7.56
CA LEU A 59 -0.34 -16.48 -8.75
C LEU A 59 -1.78 -16.09 -8.39
N THR A 60 -2.36 -16.72 -7.37
CA THR A 60 -3.65 -16.24 -6.84
C THR A 60 -3.50 -14.85 -6.23
N TRP A 61 -2.41 -14.56 -5.50
CA TRP A 61 -2.13 -13.22 -5.00
C TRP A 61 -2.02 -12.20 -6.15
N HIS A 62 -1.31 -12.51 -7.24
CA HIS A 62 -1.31 -11.65 -8.44
C HIS A 62 -2.72 -11.43 -9.02
N LEU A 63 -3.52 -12.49 -9.14
CA LEU A 63 -4.92 -12.37 -9.59
C LEU A 63 -5.71 -11.40 -8.69
N THR A 64 -5.51 -11.46 -7.37
CA THR A 64 -6.18 -10.52 -6.45
C THR A 64 -5.73 -9.07 -6.64
N LEU A 65 -4.48 -8.81 -7.04
CA LEU A 65 -4.04 -7.44 -7.34
C LEU A 65 -4.79 -6.85 -8.53
N TYR A 66 -5.07 -7.66 -9.56
CA TYR A 66 -5.88 -7.21 -10.69
C TYR A 66 -7.33 -6.92 -10.30
N HIS A 67 -7.95 -7.81 -9.51
CA HIS A 67 -9.29 -7.54 -8.98
C HIS A 67 -9.33 -6.27 -8.11
N LEU A 68 -8.31 -6.04 -7.27
CA LEU A 68 -8.18 -4.80 -6.50
C LEU A 68 -8.14 -3.56 -7.39
N GLU A 69 -7.36 -3.59 -8.46
CA GLU A 69 -7.28 -2.47 -9.40
C GLU A 69 -8.62 -2.18 -10.10
N LEU A 70 -9.40 -3.23 -10.37
CA LEU A 70 -10.74 -3.13 -10.94
C LEU A 70 -11.82 -2.75 -9.91
N GLY A 71 -11.47 -2.68 -8.62
CA GLY A 71 -12.41 -2.41 -7.54
C GLY A 71 -13.30 -3.59 -7.14
N ASP A 72 -12.99 -4.80 -7.62
CA ASP A 72 -13.73 -6.02 -7.33
C ASP A 72 -13.27 -6.65 -6.01
N THR A 73 -13.61 -5.99 -4.91
CA THR A 73 -13.18 -6.41 -3.55
C THR A 73 -13.83 -7.72 -3.11
N GLU A 74 -14.98 -8.08 -3.68
CA GLU A 74 -15.65 -9.35 -3.38
C GLU A 74 -14.85 -10.53 -3.94
N ALA A 75 -14.40 -10.45 -5.20
CA ALA A 75 -13.54 -11.48 -5.78
C ALA A 75 -12.21 -11.62 -5.00
N VAL A 76 -11.62 -10.49 -4.57
CA VAL A 76 -10.41 -10.49 -3.74
C VAL A 76 -10.62 -11.26 -2.43
N LEU A 77 -11.70 -10.98 -1.70
CA LEU A 77 -11.99 -11.64 -0.44
C LEU A 77 -12.30 -13.13 -0.65
N ASN A 78 -13.00 -13.49 -1.72
CA ASN A 78 -13.25 -14.88 -2.07
C ASN A 78 -11.95 -15.66 -2.35
N GLU A 79 -11.02 -15.10 -3.13
CA GLU A 79 -9.71 -15.71 -3.39
C GLU A 79 -8.86 -15.84 -2.11
N TYR A 80 -8.94 -14.84 -1.22
CA TYR A 80 -8.30 -14.91 0.08
C TYR A 80 -8.84 -16.08 0.92
N ASP A 81 -10.17 -16.18 1.07
CA ASP A 81 -10.82 -17.16 1.94
C ASP A 81 -10.71 -18.60 1.41
N THR A 82 -10.61 -18.76 0.09
CA THR A 82 -10.57 -20.08 -0.54
C THR A 82 -9.15 -20.59 -0.77
N ILE A 83 -8.19 -19.71 -1.08
CA ILE A 83 -6.83 -20.09 -1.44
C ILE A 83 -5.80 -19.54 -0.47
N LEU A 84 -5.68 -18.22 -0.32
CA LEU A 84 -4.54 -17.62 0.37
C LEU A 84 -4.49 -17.95 1.86
N VAL A 85 -5.65 -18.01 2.53
CA VAL A 85 -5.74 -18.34 3.96
C VAL A 85 -5.12 -19.70 4.31
N LYS A 86 -5.09 -20.65 3.36
CA LYS A 86 -4.49 -21.98 3.55
C LYS A 86 -2.97 -21.91 3.68
N SER A 87 -2.35 -20.89 3.10
CA SER A 87 -0.91 -20.64 3.16
C SER A 87 -0.51 -19.74 4.33
N VAL A 88 -1.47 -19.26 5.12
CA VAL A 88 -1.22 -18.52 6.36
C VAL A 88 -0.89 -19.52 7.47
N THR A 89 0.38 -19.87 7.55
CA THR A 89 0.98 -20.72 8.60
C THR A 89 2.30 -20.12 9.07
N PRO A 90 2.74 -20.37 10.32
CA PRO A 90 3.95 -19.74 10.84
C PRO A 90 5.25 -20.09 10.10
N ASP A 91 5.29 -21.22 9.39
CA ASP A 91 6.43 -21.73 8.62
C ASP A 91 6.42 -21.31 7.13
N ASN A 92 5.27 -20.86 6.60
CA ASN A 92 5.16 -20.42 5.22
C ASN A 92 5.29 -18.89 5.08
N ARG A 93 6.53 -18.42 5.05
CA ARG A 93 6.81 -16.97 4.97
C ARG A 93 6.19 -16.30 3.75
N LEU A 94 6.27 -16.90 2.56
CA LEU A 94 5.72 -16.30 1.34
C LEU A 94 4.18 -16.18 1.41
N GLY A 95 3.52 -17.23 1.91
CA GLY A 95 2.07 -17.19 2.15
C GLY A 95 1.64 -16.07 3.09
N LEU A 96 2.41 -15.84 4.16
CA LEU A 96 2.19 -14.74 5.10
C LEU A 96 2.41 -13.36 4.46
N LEU A 97 3.45 -13.20 3.64
CA LEU A 97 3.73 -11.95 2.93
C LEU A 97 2.60 -11.60 1.94
N ASP A 98 2.18 -12.57 1.14
CA ASP A 98 1.11 -12.39 0.15
C ASP A 98 -0.20 -12.00 0.86
N ALA A 99 -0.60 -12.77 1.88
CA ALA A 99 -1.84 -12.54 2.63
C ALA A 99 -1.84 -11.19 3.38
N SER A 100 -0.75 -10.86 4.10
CA SER A 100 -0.65 -9.63 4.88
C SER A 100 -0.68 -8.39 4.00
N SER A 101 0.06 -8.41 2.89
CA SER A 101 0.11 -7.29 1.96
C SER A 101 -1.22 -7.10 1.21
N LEU A 102 -1.98 -8.18 0.98
CA LEU A 102 -3.32 -8.10 0.39
C LEU A 102 -4.32 -7.46 1.35
N LEU A 103 -4.41 -7.95 2.59
CA LEU A 103 -5.30 -7.37 3.59
C LEU A 103 -4.93 -5.91 3.90
N TRP A 104 -3.66 -5.55 3.86
CA TRP A 104 -3.23 -4.16 4.00
C TRP A 104 -3.79 -3.27 2.89
N ARG A 105 -3.72 -3.70 1.63
CA ARG A 105 -4.29 -2.96 0.50
C ARG A 105 -5.79 -2.74 0.66
N LEU A 106 -6.53 -3.77 1.08
CA LEU A 106 -7.95 -3.65 1.40
C LEU A 106 -8.21 -2.66 2.55
N ASN A 107 -7.38 -2.70 3.60
CA ASN A 107 -7.45 -1.74 4.71
C ASN A 107 -7.21 -0.30 4.25
N LEU A 108 -6.24 -0.05 3.35
CA LEU A 108 -6.01 1.28 2.78
C LEU A 108 -7.22 1.78 1.96
N MET A 109 -7.95 0.87 1.32
CA MET A 109 -9.19 1.16 0.59
C MET A 109 -10.42 1.32 1.51
N GLY A 110 -10.27 1.14 2.83
CA GLY A 110 -11.38 1.19 3.79
C GLY A 110 -12.33 0.00 3.72
N VAL A 111 -11.92 -1.11 3.13
CA VAL A 111 -12.72 -2.35 3.06
C VAL A 111 -12.69 -3.06 4.41
N ASP A 112 -13.86 -3.43 4.91
CA ASP A 112 -13.96 -4.27 6.11
C ASP A 112 -13.54 -5.71 5.78
N VAL A 113 -12.45 -6.16 6.39
CA VAL A 113 -11.90 -7.51 6.20
C VAL A 113 -12.32 -8.47 7.32
N GLY A 114 -13.13 -8.02 8.28
CA GLY A 114 -13.57 -8.80 9.44
C GLY A 114 -12.39 -9.38 10.24
N ASN A 115 -12.52 -10.65 10.62
CA ASN A 115 -11.54 -11.32 11.51
C ASN A 115 -10.30 -11.87 10.78
N ARG A 116 -10.13 -11.60 9.48
CA ARG A 116 -9.06 -12.22 8.64
C ARG A 116 -7.65 -11.91 9.13
N TRP A 117 -7.45 -10.77 9.79
CA TRP A 117 -6.18 -10.40 10.39
C TRP A 117 -5.74 -11.34 11.51
N GLN A 118 -6.67 -11.91 12.29
CA GLN A 118 -6.34 -12.69 13.48
C GLN A 118 -5.38 -13.83 13.17
N ARG A 119 -5.67 -14.63 12.13
CA ARG A 119 -4.82 -15.75 11.72
C ARG A 119 -3.44 -15.30 11.27
N ILE A 120 -3.36 -14.16 10.56
CA ILE A 120 -2.09 -13.58 10.12
C ILE A 120 -1.28 -13.16 11.34
N THR A 121 -1.85 -12.33 12.22
CA THR A 121 -1.20 -11.84 13.44
C THR A 121 -0.74 -13.00 14.33
N ASP A 122 -1.56 -14.03 14.52
CA ASP A 122 -1.23 -15.23 15.29
C ASP A 122 0.00 -15.96 14.72
N SER A 123 0.05 -16.09 13.39
CA SER A 123 1.13 -16.80 12.69
C SER A 123 2.42 -15.98 12.62
N LEU A 124 2.30 -14.67 12.51
CA LEU A 124 3.41 -13.75 12.30
C LEU A 124 4.06 -13.31 13.62
N ARG A 125 3.30 -13.12 14.71
CA ARG A 125 3.83 -12.62 15.99
C ARG A 125 4.93 -13.48 16.61
N ILE A 126 4.96 -14.79 16.32
CA ILE A 126 6.00 -15.68 16.86
C ILE A 126 7.39 -15.41 16.28
N HIS A 127 7.47 -14.54 15.28
CA HIS A 127 8.70 -14.10 14.62
C HIS A 127 9.19 -12.73 15.09
N ILE A 128 8.49 -12.07 16.02
CA ILE A 128 9.04 -10.90 16.72
C ILE A 128 10.38 -11.32 17.35
N GLY A 129 11.43 -10.52 17.17
CA GLY A 129 12.78 -10.86 17.60
C GLY A 129 13.59 -11.73 16.66
N LYS A 130 13.00 -12.27 15.57
CA LYS A 130 13.66 -13.21 14.65
C LYS A 130 13.95 -12.56 13.31
N HIS A 131 14.97 -11.71 13.30
CA HIS A 131 15.39 -10.94 12.14
C HIS A 131 16.27 -11.74 11.18
N GLY A 132 16.30 -11.30 9.92
CA GLY A 132 17.01 -11.93 8.82
C GLY A 132 16.42 -11.60 7.45
N SER A 133 15.34 -10.82 7.42
CA SER A 133 14.85 -10.16 6.22
C SER A 133 14.06 -8.90 6.61
N SER A 134 14.63 -7.73 6.35
CA SER A 134 13.97 -6.43 6.53
C SER A 134 12.63 -6.34 5.79
N TRP A 135 12.51 -7.06 4.67
CA TRP A 135 11.25 -7.21 3.92
C TRP A 135 10.17 -7.90 4.75
N TYR A 136 10.52 -9.00 5.43
CA TYR A 136 9.61 -9.75 6.27
C TYR A 136 9.20 -8.96 7.51
N ASP A 137 10.16 -8.26 8.12
CA ASP A 137 9.93 -7.41 9.28
C ASP A 137 8.92 -6.30 8.99
N ALA A 138 9.04 -5.64 7.83
CA ALA A 138 8.07 -4.63 7.40
C ALA A 138 6.66 -5.21 7.16
N HIS A 139 6.53 -6.45 6.70
CA HIS A 139 5.22 -7.08 6.49
C HIS A 139 4.53 -7.51 7.78
N LEU A 140 5.31 -7.92 8.79
CA LEU A 140 4.78 -8.18 10.13
C LEU A 140 4.04 -6.95 10.66
N MET A 141 4.58 -5.75 10.43
CA MET A 141 3.96 -4.50 10.86
C MET A 141 2.58 -4.26 10.24
N PHE A 142 2.29 -4.70 9.00
CA PHE A 142 0.93 -4.61 8.45
C PHE A 142 -0.10 -5.33 9.33
N SER A 143 0.25 -6.50 9.87
CA SER A 143 -0.65 -7.27 10.74
C SER A 143 -0.81 -6.67 12.15
N LEU A 144 0.10 -5.80 12.57
CA LEU A 144 0.09 -5.17 13.89
C LEU A 144 -0.46 -3.74 13.88
N CYS A 145 -0.41 -3.07 12.73
CA CYS A 145 -0.73 -1.65 12.55
C CYS A 145 -1.94 -1.39 11.64
N HIS A 146 -2.73 -2.41 11.28
CA HIS A 146 -3.96 -2.23 10.50
C HIS A 146 -5.09 -1.61 11.33
N GLY A 147 -6.10 -1.04 10.68
CA GLY A 147 -7.30 -0.50 11.32
C GLY A 147 -7.06 0.77 12.14
N ARG A 148 -8.12 1.22 12.82
CA ARG A 148 -8.07 2.36 13.75
C ARG A 148 -7.57 1.94 15.12
N LEU A 149 -7.10 2.91 15.90
CA LEU A 149 -6.78 2.72 17.30
C LEU A 149 -8.08 2.39 18.07
N CYS A 150 -8.23 1.13 18.49
CA CYS A 150 -9.24 0.71 19.47
C CYS A 150 -8.58 0.41 20.82
N GLU A 151 -9.37 0.43 21.89
CA GLU A 151 -8.86 0.30 23.27
C GLU A 151 -8.12 -1.03 23.55
N GLU A 152 -8.29 -2.06 22.70
CA GLU A 152 -7.50 -3.30 22.75
C GLU A 152 -6.09 -3.12 22.14
N THR A 153 -5.24 -2.35 22.83
CA THR A 153 -3.89 -1.98 22.36
C THR A 153 -2.83 -3.09 22.39
N ALA A 154 -3.22 -4.37 22.48
CA ALA A 154 -2.28 -5.50 22.49
C ALA A 154 -1.45 -5.56 21.18
N ARG A 155 -2.06 -5.22 20.03
CA ARG A 155 -1.35 -5.24 18.74
C ARG A 155 -0.30 -4.13 18.62
N LEU A 156 -0.61 -2.91 19.05
CA LEU A 156 0.36 -1.82 19.03
C LEU A 156 1.48 -1.99 20.06
N ALA A 157 1.21 -2.68 21.17
CA ALA A 157 2.27 -3.10 22.09
C ALA A 157 3.26 -4.05 21.38
N LEU A 158 2.75 -5.06 20.65
CA LEU A 158 3.58 -5.94 19.82
C LEU A 158 4.28 -5.18 18.68
N ALA A 159 3.64 -4.18 18.07
CA ALA A 159 4.26 -3.34 17.04
C ALA A 159 5.45 -2.56 17.59
N ARG A 160 5.31 -1.97 18.79
CA ARG A 160 6.41 -1.27 19.49
C ARG A 160 7.53 -2.23 19.89
N GLU A 161 7.20 -3.43 20.34
CA GLU A 161 8.20 -4.49 20.60
C GLU A 161 8.96 -4.85 19.33
N MET A 162 8.25 -5.02 18.21
CA MET A 162 8.86 -5.31 16.92
C MET A 162 9.80 -4.19 16.46
N VAL A 163 9.36 -2.93 16.50
CA VAL A 163 10.21 -1.76 16.15
C VAL A 163 11.49 -1.77 16.96
N LYS A 164 11.38 -1.91 18.29
CA LYS A 164 12.55 -1.93 19.19
C LYS A 164 13.51 -3.06 18.84
N SER A 165 12.97 -4.24 18.50
CA SER A 165 13.76 -5.39 18.09
C SER A 165 14.47 -5.20 16.75
N VAL A 166 13.79 -4.59 15.76
CA VAL A 166 14.40 -4.25 14.46
C VAL A 166 15.52 -3.23 14.62
N GLU A 167 15.36 -2.24 15.51
CA GLU A 167 16.39 -1.26 15.84
C GLU A 167 17.63 -1.91 16.50
N GLU A 168 17.40 -2.83 17.44
CA GLU A 168 18.48 -3.62 18.05
C GLU A 168 19.21 -4.49 17.01
N TYR A 169 18.47 -5.09 16.08
CA TYR A 169 19.04 -5.87 14.97
C TYR A 169 19.86 -5.01 14.00
N ALA A 170 19.33 -3.85 13.61
CA ALA A 170 20.03 -2.91 12.74
C ALA A 170 21.35 -2.45 13.36
N LYS A 171 21.34 -2.11 14.66
CA LYS A 171 22.51 -1.60 15.37
C LYS A 171 23.58 -2.66 15.65
N ASN A 172 23.17 -3.87 16.04
CA ASN A 172 24.09 -4.89 16.55
C ASN A 172 24.36 -6.01 15.52
N GLY A 173 23.60 -6.04 14.42
CA GLY A 173 23.77 -7.03 13.37
C GLY A 173 24.99 -6.75 12.50
N GLY A 174 25.68 -7.82 12.09
CA GLY A 174 26.82 -7.75 11.17
C GLY A 174 26.53 -8.27 9.76
N SER A 175 25.26 -8.40 9.39
CA SER A 175 24.86 -8.96 8.09
C SER A 175 24.63 -7.86 7.05
N TYR A 176 24.51 -8.24 5.78
CA TYR A 176 24.04 -7.31 4.75
C TYR A 176 22.61 -6.80 5.07
N ASP A 177 21.73 -7.70 5.53
CA ASP A 177 20.34 -7.36 5.86
C ASP A 177 20.24 -6.42 7.08
N SER A 178 21.14 -6.48 8.06
CA SER A 178 21.13 -5.50 9.17
C SER A 178 21.46 -4.08 8.69
N SER A 179 22.33 -3.95 7.68
CA SER A 179 22.59 -2.65 7.03
C SER A 179 21.39 -2.16 6.21
N VAL A 180 20.68 -3.06 5.53
CA VAL A 180 19.41 -2.75 4.85
C VAL A 180 18.33 -2.36 5.86
N SER A 181 18.30 -3.05 7.00
CA SER A 181 17.39 -2.76 8.10
C SER A 181 17.65 -1.35 8.64
N GLU A 182 18.89 -0.99 8.93
CA GLU A 182 19.23 0.38 9.37
C GLU A 182 18.78 1.45 8.36
N MET A 183 19.07 1.23 7.08
CA MET A 183 18.82 2.23 6.03
C MET A 183 17.33 2.38 5.68
N VAL A 184 16.59 1.26 5.63
CA VAL A 184 15.22 1.23 5.08
C VAL A 184 14.25 0.45 5.98
N GLY A 185 14.68 -0.66 6.61
CA GLY A 185 13.79 -1.47 7.45
C GLY A 185 13.26 -0.75 8.70
N VAL A 186 14.15 -0.12 9.48
CA VAL A 186 13.83 0.63 10.70
C VAL A 186 12.89 1.79 10.40
N PRO A 187 13.16 2.70 9.43
CA PRO A 187 12.22 3.79 9.17
C PRO A 187 10.90 3.28 8.59
N CYS A 188 10.89 2.20 7.79
CA CYS A 188 9.64 1.58 7.34
C CYS A 188 8.80 1.03 8.49
N CYS A 189 9.42 0.32 9.45
CA CYS A 189 8.70 -0.21 10.61
C CYS A 189 8.17 0.92 11.49
N ASN A 190 8.98 1.95 11.75
CA ASN A 190 8.55 3.14 12.48
C ASN A 190 7.38 3.87 11.79
N ALA A 191 7.42 3.99 10.46
CA ALA A 191 6.32 4.59 9.71
C ALA A 191 5.03 3.77 9.79
N LEU A 192 5.11 2.44 9.75
CA LEU A 192 3.92 1.58 9.90
C LEU A 192 3.37 1.63 11.33
N LEU A 193 4.23 1.71 12.34
CA LEU A 193 3.80 1.99 13.71
C LEU A 193 3.06 3.33 13.79
N ALA A 194 3.64 4.41 13.24
CA ALA A 194 3.00 5.72 13.18
C ALA A 194 1.64 5.68 12.46
N TYR A 195 1.51 4.86 11.41
CA TYR A 195 0.23 4.64 10.74
C TYR A 195 -0.80 4.02 11.69
N GLY A 196 -0.42 2.97 12.42
CA GLY A 196 -1.28 2.32 13.41
C GLY A 196 -1.63 3.20 14.61
N GLU A 197 -0.79 4.19 14.92
CA GLU A 197 -1.04 5.23 15.93
C GLU A 197 -1.79 6.46 15.36
N GLU A 198 -2.22 6.40 14.10
CA GLU A 198 -2.94 7.46 13.37
C GLU A 198 -2.13 8.77 13.23
N LYS A 199 -0.80 8.69 13.33
CA LYS A 199 0.14 9.82 13.14
C LYS A 199 0.53 9.95 11.68
N TYR A 200 -0.44 10.25 10.82
CA TYR A 200 -0.25 10.16 9.36
C TYR A 200 0.80 11.11 8.79
N ASP A 201 0.99 12.30 9.37
CA ASP A 201 2.07 13.22 8.99
C ASP A 201 3.46 12.59 9.20
N GLU A 202 3.63 11.84 10.29
CA GLU A 202 4.87 11.15 10.64
C GLU A 202 5.16 10.02 9.63
N VAL A 203 4.13 9.27 9.21
CA VAL A 203 4.24 8.25 8.15
C VAL A 203 4.83 8.86 6.87
N VAL A 204 4.29 9.99 6.43
CA VAL A 204 4.74 10.70 5.23
C VAL A 204 6.19 11.14 5.41
N SER A 205 6.53 11.74 6.55
CA SER A 205 7.89 12.21 6.84
C SER A 205 8.95 11.10 6.82
N LEU A 206 8.58 9.88 7.21
CA LEU A 206 9.47 8.73 7.30
C LEU A 206 9.59 7.99 5.96
N LEU A 207 8.49 7.77 5.24
CA LEU A 207 8.49 6.95 4.01
C LEU A 207 8.85 7.74 2.74
N VAL A 208 8.44 9.00 2.61
CA VAL A 208 8.67 9.77 1.37
C VAL A 208 10.17 9.90 1.03
N PRO A 209 11.08 10.14 2.01
CA PRO A 209 12.52 10.14 1.73
C PRO A 209 13.05 8.79 1.21
N LEU A 210 12.42 7.68 1.61
CA LEU A 210 12.87 6.33 1.26
C LEU A 210 12.33 5.81 -0.07
N ARG A 211 11.40 6.50 -0.72
CA ARG A 211 10.63 5.95 -1.86
C ARG A 211 11.47 5.38 -3.00
N TYR A 212 12.68 5.91 -3.23
CA TYR A 212 13.62 5.40 -4.23
C TYR A 212 14.54 4.28 -3.73
N ASP A 213 14.67 4.13 -2.41
CA ASP A 213 15.50 3.12 -1.75
C ASP A 213 14.71 1.89 -1.29
N LEU A 214 13.37 1.91 -1.37
CA LEU A 214 12.51 0.76 -1.02
C LEU A 214 12.88 -0.54 -1.76
N HIS A 215 13.50 -0.44 -2.94
CA HIS A 215 14.00 -1.60 -3.69
C HIS A 215 15.03 -2.42 -2.91
N ARG A 216 15.74 -1.81 -1.94
CA ARG A 216 16.74 -2.47 -1.10
C ARG A 216 16.15 -3.50 -0.16
N LEU A 217 14.87 -3.36 0.22
CA LEU A 217 14.19 -4.39 0.99
C LEU A 217 14.08 -5.71 0.22
N GLY A 218 14.04 -5.65 -1.12
CA GLY A 218 13.75 -6.79 -1.99
C GLY A 218 12.31 -6.81 -2.47
N GLY A 219 11.84 -7.99 -2.90
CA GLY A 219 10.54 -8.19 -3.55
C GLY A 219 10.49 -7.72 -5.01
N SER A 220 9.34 -7.88 -5.64
CA SER A 220 9.02 -7.30 -6.95
C SER A 220 8.49 -5.86 -6.80
N TRP A 221 8.32 -5.16 -7.92
CA TRP A 221 7.68 -3.84 -7.90
C TRP A 221 6.23 -3.94 -7.40
N ALA A 222 5.45 -4.90 -7.91
CA ALA A 222 4.08 -5.18 -7.47
C ALA A 222 3.98 -5.37 -5.95
N GLN A 223 4.94 -6.09 -5.37
CA GLN A 223 5.05 -6.31 -3.94
C GLN A 223 5.32 -5.00 -3.17
N ARG A 224 6.30 -4.20 -3.61
CA ARG A 224 6.67 -2.92 -2.96
C ARG A 224 5.66 -1.80 -3.16
N GLN A 225 4.79 -1.89 -4.17
CA GLN A 225 3.77 -0.88 -4.46
C GLN A 225 2.90 -0.56 -3.23
N VAL A 226 2.72 -1.52 -2.31
CA VAL A 226 2.00 -1.33 -1.05
C VAL A 226 2.52 -0.15 -0.21
N PHE A 227 3.83 0.12 -0.22
CA PHE A 227 4.41 1.25 0.50
C PHE A 227 4.06 2.59 -0.16
N ASN A 228 4.00 2.64 -1.50
CA ASN A 228 3.52 3.82 -2.22
C ASN A 228 2.05 4.11 -1.90
N LEU A 229 1.21 3.07 -1.90
CA LEU A 229 -0.20 3.19 -1.49
C LEU A 229 -0.34 3.66 -0.04
N THR A 230 0.54 3.18 0.85
CA THR A 230 0.58 3.60 2.26
C THR A 230 0.93 5.08 2.40
N MET A 231 1.95 5.57 1.67
CA MET A 231 2.31 7.00 1.65
C MET A 231 1.17 7.88 1.14
N ILE A 232 0.52 7.46 0.04
CA ILE A 232 -0.62 8.18 -0.54
C ILE A 232 -1.75 8.28 0.49
N GLN A 233 -2.15 7.16 1.08
CA GLN A 233 -3.25 7.14 2.02
C GLN A 233 -2.93 7.92 3.31
N ALA A 234 -1.69 7.84 3.79
CA ALA A 234 -1.24 8.66 4.91
C ALA A 234 -1.32 10.16 4.58
N ALA A 235 -0.85 10.60 3.41
CA ALA A 235 -0.95 12.00 2.99
C ALA A 235 -2.42 12.47 2.89
N VAL A 236 -3.33 11.62 2.39
CA VAL A 236 -4.77 11.90 2.39
C VAL A 236 -5.31 12.06 3.80
N ASN A 237 -4.99 11.16 4.72
CA ASN A 237 -5.46 11.21 6.11
C ASN A 237 -4.88 12.40 6.89
N ALA A 238 -3.63 12.76 6.62
CA ALA A 238 -2.94 13.97 7.08
C ALA A 238 -3.55 15.27 6.50
N ARG A 239 -4.41 15.16 5.48
CA ARG A 239 -4.97 16.28 4.71
C ARG A 239 -3.93 17.08 3.91
N ASP A 240 -2.75 16.52 3.69
CA ASP A 240 -1.72 17.02 2.78
C ASP A 240 -2.06 16.60 1.34
N ILE A 241 -3.06 17.26 0.77
CA ILE A 241 -3.54 16.99 -0.59
C ILE A 241 -2.46 17.23 -1.65
N PRO A 242 -1.61 18.28 -1.58
CA PRO A 242 -0.49 18.44 -2.50
C PRO A 242 0.46 17.24 -2.51
N MET A 243 0.86 16.73 -1.34
CA MET A 243 1.72 15.55 -1.25
C MET A 243 1.02 14.30 -1.80
N ALA A 244 -0.24 14.08 -1.44
CA ALA A 244 -1.02 12.96 -1.97
C ALA A 244 -1.10 13.00 -3.51
N MET A 245 -1.36 14.17 -4.09
CA MET A 245 -1.39 14.35 -5.55
C MET A 245 -0.03 14.09 -6.20
N ALA A 246 1.07 14.55 -5.61
CA ALA A 246 2.42 14.32 -6.12
C ALA A 246 2.77 12.82 -6.15
N LEU A 247 2.48 12.11 -5.06
CA LEU A 247 2.73 10.67 -4.95
C LEU A 247 1.88 9.86 -5.93
N VAL A 248 0.59 10.21 -6.09
CA VAL A 248 -0.28 9.55 -7.07
C VAL A 248 0.18 9.84 -8.50
N ALA A 249 0.62 11.06 -8.80
CA ALA A 249 1.13 11.41 -10.12
C ALA A 249 2.40 10.61 -10.47
N GLU A 250 3.32 10.45 -9.52
CA GLU A 250 4.51 9.63 -9.67
C GLU A 250 4.17 8.16 -9.91
N LEU A 251 3.27 7.59 -9.10
CA LEU A 251 2.87 6.18 -9.25
C LEU A 251 2.11 5.95 -10.58
N LYS A 252 1.25 6.88 -10.98
CA LYS A 252 0.55 6.85 -12.27
C LYS A 252 1.53 6.93 -13.45
N ALA A 253 2.61 7.70 -13.35
CA ALA A 253 3.61 7.77 -14.41
C ALA A 253 4.33 6.42 -14.62
N GLN A 254 4.44 5.61 -13.56
CA GLN A 254 4.97 4.25 -13.62
C GLN A 254 3.95 3.25 -14.17
N LYS A 255 2.66 3.43 -13.86
CA LYS A 255 1.55 2.56 -14.31
C LYS A 255 0.44 3.35 -15.01
N PRO A 256 0.69 3.91 -16.22
CA PRO A 256 -0.23 4.84 -16.88
C PRO A 256 -1.59 4.25 -17.27
N GLN A 257 -1.65 2.93 -17.41
CA GLN A 257 -2.85 2.17 -17.75
C GLN A 257 -3.78 1.91 -16.54
N CYS A 258 -3.31 2.18 -15.32
CA CYS A 258 -4.09 2.00 -14.10
C CYS A 258 -5.18 3.08 -13.98
N ARG A 259 -6.42 2.69 -14.26
CA ARG A 259 -7.57 3.61 -14.24
C ARG A 259 -7.90 4.09 -12.83
N SER A 260 -7.74 3.24 -11.81
CA SER A 260 -8.02 3.61 -10.41
C SER A 260 -7.11 4.73 -9.91
N LEU A 261 -5.81 4.73 -10.28
CA LEU A 261 -4.89 5.83 -9.98
C LEU A 261 -5.29 7.13 -10.70
N SER A 262 -5.77 7.04 -11.94
CA SER A 262 -6.27 8.21 -12.67
C SER A 262 -7.51 8.81 -12.00
N SER A 263 -8.45 7.97 -11.57
CA SER A 263 -9.64 8.39 -10.81
C SER A 263 -9.26 9.01 -9.47
N LEU A 264 -8.33 8.40 -8.73
CA LEU A 264 -7.84 8.93 -7.45
C LEU A 264 -7.19 10.31 -7.63
N PHE A 265 -6.33 10.47 -8.64
CA PHE A 265 -5.70 11.76 -8.94
C PHE A 265 -6.74 12.86 -9.22
N ASN A 266 -7.75 12.56 -10.05
CA ASN A 266 -8.80 13.50 -10.40
C ASN A 266 -9.66 13.88 -9.19
N SER A 267 -9.96 12.93 -8.30
CA SER A 267 -10.67 13.16 -7.04
C SER A 267 -9.90 14.10 -6.10
N LEU A 268 -8.59 13.83 -5.92
CA LEU A 268 -7.72 14.69 -5.12
C LEU A 268 -7.58 16.09 -5.73
N LYS A 269 -7.42 16.18 -7.05
CA LYS A 269 -7.37 17.46 -7.76
C LYS A 269 -8.65 18.28 -7.57
N THR A 270 -9.81 17.64 -7.67
CA THR A 270 -11.11 18.30 -7.42
C THR A 270 -11.17 18.84 -5.99
N THR A 271 -10.73 18.04 -5.00
CA THR A 271 -10.66 18.44 -3.59
C THR A 271 -9.71 19.62 -3.37
N TYR A 272 -8.56 19.63 -4.04
CA TYR A 272 -7.58 20.72 -3.99
C TYR A 272 -8.13 22.01 -4.61
N ASP A 273 -8.69 21.93 -5.81
CA ASP A 273 -9.23 23.08 -6.53
C ASP A 273 -10.40 23.71 -5.76
N ALA A 274 -11.27 22.90 -5.14
CA ALA A 274 -12.38 23.38 -4.30
C ALA A 274 -11.89 24.18 -3.07
N LYS A 275 -10.80 23.76 -2.42
CA LYS A 275 -10.23 24.50 -1.28
C LYS A 275 -9.64 25.86 -1.72
N ASN A 276 -9.05 25.92 -2.90
CA ASN A 276 -8.34 27.11 -3.40
C ASN A 276 -9.23 28.09 -4.19
N THR A 277 -10.49 27.74 -4.47
CA THR A 277 -11.45 28.60 -5.17
C THR A 277 -12.43 29.33 -4.24
N THR A 278 -12.35 29.12 -2.92
CA THR A 278 -13.15 29.88 -1.94
C THR A 278 -12.61 31.31 -1.81
N PRO A 279 -13.36 32.37 -2.16
CA PRO A 279 -12.88 33.73 -2.05
C PRO A 279 -12.69 34.12 -0.57
N THR A 280 -11.53 34.65 -0.21
CA THR A 280 -11.36 35.40 1.04
C THR A 280 -12.16 36.69 0.93
N ASP A 281 -13.40 36.67 1.40
CA ASP A 281 -14.26 37.85 1.46
C ASP A 281 -13.79 38.77 2.61
N HIS A 282 -12.69 39.48 2.36
CA HIS A 282 -12.29 40.65 3.14
C HIS A 282 -12.71 41.91 2.39
N THR A 283 -13.99 42.24 2.43
CA THR A 283 -14.42 43.63 2.24
C THR A 283 -13.93 44.47 3.42
N PRO A 284 -13.09 45.50 3.22
CA PRO A 284 -12.85 46.49 4.26
C PRO A 284 -14.11 47.34 4.40
N SER A 285 -14.74 47.32 5.58
CA SER A 285 -15.82 48.25 5.90
C SER A 285 -15.28 49.68 5.86
N SER A 286 -15.64 50.44 4.82
CA SER A 286 -15.38 51.88 4.75
C SER A 286 -16.28 52.61 5.76
N PRO A 287 -15.75 53.43 6.70
CA PRO A 287 -16.59 54.14 7.64
C PRO A 287 -17.33 55.30 6.95
N ALA A 288 -18.64 55.37 7.19
CA ALA A 288 -19.55 56.36 6.63
C ALA A 288 -19.10 57.81 6.93
N ARG A 289 -19.03 58.61 5.86
CA ARG A 289 -18.76 60.05 5.89
C ARG A 289 -19.95 60.79 6.51
N LYS A 290 -19.81 61.32 7.73
CA LYS A 290 -20.81 62.20 8.37
C LYS A 290 -21.02 63.47 7.52
N LYS A 291 -22.27 63.79 7.17
CA LYS A 291 -22.66 65.10 6.62
C LYS A 291 -22.75 66.14 7.76
N PRO A 292 -22.49 67.43 7.50
CA PRO A 292 -22.57 68.49 8.50
C PRO A 292 -24.03 68.86 8.81
N ARG A 293 -24.27 69.21 10.08
CA ARG A 293 -25.54 69.67 10.66
C ARG A 293 -25.74 71.14 10.26
N THR A 294 -26.81 71.45 9.54
CA THR A 294 -27.27 72.83 9.33
C THR A 294 -28.05 73.30 10.55
N GLU A 295 -27.63 74.44 11.09
CA GLU A 295 -28.35 75.27 12.05
C GLU A 295 -29.68 75.75 11.44
N GLN A 296 -30.74 75.77 12.25
CA GLN A 296 -31.81 76.74 12.10
C GLN A 296 -32.51 76.97 13.45
N ASP A 297 -32.58 78.27 13.76
CA ASP A 297 -33.24 78.94 14.87
C ASP A 297 -34.66 78.47 15.19
N ASN A 298 -35.05 78.63 16.46
CA ASN A 298 -36.25 79.40 16.77
C ASN A 298 -36.28 79.85 18.25
N SER A 299 -36.44 81.16 18.41
CA SER A 299 -37.37 81.90 19.30
C SER A 299 -37.76 81.27 20.63
#